data_AF-A0A453H6L9-F1
#
_entry.id   AF-A0A453H6L9-F1
#
_cell.length_a   1.000
_cell.length_b   1.000
_cell.length_c   1.000
_cell.angle_alpha   90.00
_cell.angle_beta   90.00
_cell.angle_gamma   90.00
#
_symmetry.space_group_name_H-M   'P 1'
#
loop_
_entity.id
_entity.type
_entity.pdbx_description
1 polymer ?
#
loop_
_entity_poly.entity_id
_entity_poly.type
_entity_poly.pdbx_seq_one_letter_code
_entity_poly.pdbx_strand_id
1 'polypeptide(L)'
;VIMNVLASILGWDDYKATQTTPSPTKQSKPTPFPTQTTPSPTPSMPFNRLAAVPVLLLWLVSVLAARFPLLGAASPQPSSKCQRKCGSVDIPYPFGIVHSPDDDEGDDDGHCAMNGFGLTCNETGTNGGRHRPFAAGNVEVVGVSLQQGQARMLNDISDYCYNTTTREMVRDEWSLDFAGTPYMFSDTTNKFTVIGCQTLAYINGDDGDYGDGGDKYMSGCVAMCRGDDVRTTLSNGSCSGIGCCQTAIPKGLQYYYVEFDSGFNTTEIHNVSRCSYAVLMDSSNFTFSTTYATSPAFINNNGGQAPFVMDWAIGNETCDVLD
;
A
#
# COMPACT_ATOMS: atom_id res chain seq x y z
N VAL A 1 50.71 -18.12 -18.21
CA VAL A 1 50.92 -19.00 -19.39
C VAL A 1 49.80 -20.04 -19.57
N ILE A 2 48.86 -20.19 -18.62
CA ILE A 2 47.64 -21.00 -18.82
C ILE A 2 46.40 -20.10 -18.65
N MET A 3 46.28 -19.07 -19.50
CA MET A 3 45.03 -18.31 -19.67
C MET A 3 44.93 -17.63 -21.04
N ASN A 4 45.79 -18.02 -22.00
CA ASN A 4 45.86 -17.44 -23.34
C ASN A 4 45.53 -18.45 -24.46
N VAL A 5 44.90 -19.58 -24.15
CA VAL A 5 44.59 -20.62 -25.18
C VAL A 5 43.09 -20.75 -25.48
N LEU A 6 42.19 -20.12 -24.72
CA LEU A 6 40.74 -20.25 -24.97
C LEU A 6 40.03 -19.00 -25.49
N ALA A 7 40.73 -17.88 -25.68
CA ALA A 7 40.16 -16.68 -26.29
C ALA A 7 40.22 -16.67 -27.84
N SER A 8 40.76 -17.72 -28.47
CA SER A 8 40.94 -17.78 -29.93
C SER A 8 39.81 -18.49 -30.68
N ILE A 9 38.70 -18.88 -30.04
CA ILE A 9 37.63 -19.66 -30.70
C ILE A 9 36.37 -18.84 -31.01
N LEU A 10 36.11 -17.71 -30.34
CA LEU A 10 34.85 -16.98 -30.53
C LEU A 10 35.08 -15.48 -30.65
N GLY A 11 35.89 -15.06 -31.62
CA GLY A 11 36.12 -13.64 -31.91
C GLY A 11 34.79 -12.89 -32.05
N TRP A 12 34.74 -11.68 -31.48
CA TRP A 12 33.91 -10.54 -31.89
C TRP A 12 34.48 -9.25 -31.29
N ASP A 13 34.37 -8.20 -32.10
CA ASP A 13 35.17 -6.99 -32.10
C ASP A 13 34.67 -5.86 -31.16
N ASP A 14 35.62 -4.96 -30.89
CA ASP A 14 35.52 -3.50 -30.73
C ASP A 14 34.46 -2.86 -29.82
N TYR A 15 34.93 -2.32 -28.68
CA TYR A 15 34.70 -0.92 -28.33
C TYR A 15 35.71 -0.46 -27.25
N LYS A 16 36.68 0.40 -27.61
CA LYS A 16 37.50 1.13 -26.63
C LYS A 16 37.20 2.62 -26.68
N ALA A 17 36.62 3.09 -25.59
CA ALA A 17 36.49 4.50 -25.24
C ALA A 17 37.88 5.14 -25.06
N THR A 18 38.06 6.33 -25.62
CA THR A 18 39.28 7.14 -25.45
C THR A 18 38.99 8.26 -24.46
N GLN A 19 39.67 8.24 -23.31
CA GLN A 19 39.73 9.35 -22.36
C GLN A 19 40.71 10.41 -22.85
N THR A 20 40.37 11.69 -22.73
CA THR A 20 41.33 12.81 -22.84
C THR A 20 41.06 13.85 -21.76
N THR A 21 42.15 14.25 -21.10
CA THR A 21 42.28 15.21 -19.98
C THR A 21 42.19 16.68 -20.44
N PRO A 22 41.92 17.64 -19.53
CA PRO A 22 41.71 19.05 -19.90
C PRO A 22 42.96 19.93 -19.74
N SER A 23 43.10 20.95 -20.59
CA SER A 23 44.07 22.06 -20.46
C SER A 23 43.58 23.30 -21.25
N PRO A 24 44.15 24.52 -21.08
CA PRO A 24 43.68 25.54 -20.16
C PRO A 24 43.01 26.75 -20.85
N THR A 25 42.39 27.57 -20.00
CA THR A 25 41.64 28.81 -20.24
C THR A 25 42.35 29.85 -21.11
N LYS A 26 41.63 30.42 -22.09
CA LYS A 26 41.94 31.72 -22.71
C LYS A 26 40.73 32.65 -22.59
N GLN A 27 40.95 33.80 -21.95
CA GLN A 27 40.02 34.92 -21.87
C GLN A 27 39.76 35.54 -23.25
N SER A 28 38.50 35.86 -23.55
CA SER A 28 38.12 36.74 -24.66
C SER A 28 37.21 37.87 -24.17
N LYS A 29 37.58 39.07 -24.61
CA LYS A 29 37.11 40.44 -24.35
C LYS A 29 35.59 40.66 -24.53
N PRO A 30 34.96 41.61 -23.81
CA PRO A 30 33.55 41.94 -24.01
C PRO A 30 33.33 42.86 -25.23
N THR A 31 32.32 42.54 -26.03
CA THR A 31 31.90 43.26 -27.25
C THR A 31 30.66 44.13 -26.94
N PRO A 32 30.47 45.32 -27.56
CA PRO A 32 29.51 46.32 -27.09
C PRO A 32 28.04 46.03 -27.45
N PHE A 33 27.14 46.55 -26.62
CA PHE A 33 25.68 46.57 -26.82
C PHE A 33 25.27 47.25 -28.14
N PRO A 34 24.24 46.73 -28.85
CA PRO A 34 23.62 47.46 -29.96
C PRO A 34 22.55 48.45 -29.45
N THR A 35 22.65 49.67 -29.99
CA THR A 35 21.80 50.85 -29.78
C THR A 35 20.37 50.63 -30.27
N GLN A 36 19.39 51.09 -29.48
CA GLN A 36 17.97 51.16 -29.85
C GLN A 36 17.76 52.04 -31.10
N THR A 37 16.98 51.54 -32.05
CA THR A 37 16.43 52.34 -33.15
C THR A 37 14.92 52.43 -32.95
N THR A 38 14.40 53.66 -32.90
CA THR A 38 12.99 54.05 -32.75
C THR A 38 12.11 53.60 -33.93
N PRO A 39 10.86 53.14 -33.70
CA PRO A 39 9.91 52.90 -34.78
C PRO A 39 9.13 54.17 -35.17
N SER A 40 8.89 54.35 -36.47
CA SER A 40 7.97 55.35 -37.04
C SER A 40 6.59 54.72 -37.35
N PRO A 41 5.52 55.53 -37.50
CA PRO A 41 4.16 55.11 -37.21
C PRO A 41 3.46 54.43 -38.39
N THR A 42 2.77 53.33 -38.11
CA THR A 42 1.79 52.70 -39.01
C THR A 42 0.39 53.31 -38.83
N PRO A 43 -0.41 53.41 -39.90
CA PRO A 43 -1.69 54.11 -39.88
C PRO A 43 -2.75 53.31 -39.12
N SER A 44 -3.56 54.06 -38.37
CA SER A 44 -4.76 53.60 -37.69
C SER A 44 -5.86 53.18 -38.67
N MET A 45 -6.45 52.00 -38.44
CA MET A 45 -7.78 51.63 -38.94
C MET A 45 -8.68 51.21 -37.76
N PRO A 46 -10.01 51.38 -37.90
CA PRO A 46 -10.86 51.74 -36.78
C PRO A 46 -11.25 50.56 -35.90
N PHE A 47 -11.21 50.81 -34.58
CA PHE A 47 -12.02 50.08 -33.62
C PHE A 47 -13.49 50.30 -33.95
N ASN A 48 -14.23 49.24 -34.32
CA ASN A 48 -15.45 48.92 -33.61
C ASN A 48 -16.15 47.62 -34.06
N ARG A 49 -16.69 46.94 -33.03
CA ARG A 49 -17.76 45.93 -33.05
C ARG A 49 -17.38 44.51 -33.43
N LEU A 50 -16.84 43.76 -32.46
CA LEU A 50 -17.04 42.30 -32.32
C LEU A 50 -16.69 41.80 -30.90
N ALA A 51 -16.91 42.60 -29.85
CA ALA A 51 -16.66 42.18 -28.46
C ALA A 51 -17.82 41.39 -27.82
N ALA A 52 -18.89 41.08 -28.57
CA ALA A 52 -20.06 40.40 -28.05
C ALA A 52 -20.02 38.86 -28.23
N VAL A 53 -19.21 38.35 -29.16
CA VAL A 53 -19.18 36.92 -29.51
C VAL A 53 -18.47 36.03 -28.46
N PRO A 54 -17.33 36.42 -27.84
CA PRO A 54 -16.67 35.56 -26.87
C PRO A 54 -17.43 35.48 -25.53
N VAL A 55 -18.16 36.55 -25.17
CA VAL A 55 -18.97 36.58 -23.94
C VAL A 55 -20.22 35.70 -24.09
N LEU A 56 -20.86 35.71 -25.26
CA LEU A 56 -22.00 34.82 -25.53
C LEU A 56 -21.60 33.33 -25.53
N LEU A 57 -20.42 33.00 -26.05
CA LEU A 57 -19.91 31.62 -26.04
C LEU A 57 -19.61 31.13 -24.61
N LEU A 58 -19.04 31.98 -23.75
CA LEU A 58 -18.82 31.65 -22.33
C LEU A 58 -20.14 31.46 -21.57
N TRP A 59 -21.14 32.31 -21.83
CA TRP A 59 -22.49 32.16 -21.23
C TRP A 59 -23.21 30.90 -21.74
N LEU A 60 -23.07 30.54 -23.02
CA LEU A 60 -23.64 29.31 -23.57
C LEU A 60 -23.00 28.05 -22.95
N VAL A 61 -21.68 28.05 -22.71
CA VAL A 61 -20.99 26.94 -22.03
C VAL A 61 -21.39 26.85 -20.56
N SER A 62 -21.57 27.96 -19.85
CA SER A 62 -22.05 27.97 -18.46
C SER A 62 -23.51 27.48 -18.34
N VAL A 63 -24.37 27.80 -19.33
CA VAL A 63 -25.77 27.33 -19.34
C VAL A 63 -25.90 25.86 -19.78
N LEU A 64 -24.97 25.34 -20.61
CA LEU A 64 -24.90 23.91 -20.94
C LEU A 64 -24.34 23.05 -19.80
N ALA A 65 -23.34 23.56 -19.06
CA ALA A 65 -22.79 22.87 -17.89
C ALA A 65 -23.78 22.75 -16.72
N ALA A 66 -24.80 23.62 -16.67
CA ALA A 66 -25.82 23.63 -15.62
C ALA A 66 -26.99 22.65 -15.85
N ARG A 67 -26.97 21.83 -16.92
CA ARG A 67 -28.10 20.95 -17.28
C ARG A 67 -27.78 19.48 -17.50
N PHE A 68 -26.63 19.01 -17.04
CA PHE A 68 -26.48 17.58 -16.80
C PHE A 68 -26.95 17.30 -15.38
N PRO A 69 -28.18 16.78 -15.17
CA PRO A 69 -28.44 16.12 -13.90
C PRO A 69 -27.39 15.01 -13.82
N LEU A 70 -26.51 15.09 -12.83
CA LEU A 70 -25.86 13.90 -12.30
C LEU A 70 -27.02 12.99 -11.90
N LEU A 71 -27.39 12.06 -12.78
CA LEU A 71 -28.05 10.84 -12.37
C LEU A 71 -27.01 10.11 -11.51
N GLY A 72 -26.84 10.54 -10.27
CA GLY A 72 -26.39 9.65 -9.24
C GLY A 72 -27.43 8.55 -9.22
N ALA A 73 -27.09 7.37 -9.75
CA ALA A 73 -27.89 6.19 -9.52
C ALA A 73 -28.12 6.14 -8.00
N ALA A 74 -29.38 6.25 -7.57
CA ALA A 74 -29.71 6.05 -6.17
C ALA A 74 -29.25 4.63 -5.86
N SER A 75 -28.14 4.50 -5.11
CA SER A 75 -27.68 3.20 -4.64
C SER A 75 -28.88 2.55 -3.97
N PRO A 76 -29.19 1.27 -4.26
CA PRO A 76 -30.27 0.57 -3.60
C PRO A 76 -30.10 0.77 -2.10
N GLN A 77 -31.03 1.47 -1.46
CA GLN A 77 -30.95 1.68 -0.03
C GLN A 77 -31.38 0.36 0.60
N PRO A 78 -30.52 -0.28 1.42
CA PRO A 78 -30.91 -1.52 2.07
C PRO A 78 -32.13 -1.26 2.96
N SER A 79 -32.94 -2.29 3.14
CA SER A 79 -34.12 -2.27 4.02
C SER A 79 -33.78 -1.64 5.38
N SER A 80 -34.72 -0.87 5.95
CA SER A 80 -34.57 -0.31 7.30
C SER A 80 -34.43 -1.38 8.40
N LYS A 81 -34.71 -2.65 8.07
CA LYS A 81 -34.51 -3.80 8.96
C LYS A 81 -33.05 -4.24 9.10
N CYS A 82 -32.15 -3.79 8.22
CA CYS A 82 -30.75 -4.21 8.24
C CYS A 82 -29.98 -3.58 9.41
N GLN A 83 -29.26 -4.39 10.17
CA GLN A 83 -28.34 -3.89 11.19
C GLN A 83 -27.18 -3.13 10.53
N ARG A 84 -27.04 -1.84 10.89
CA ARG A 84 -26.03 -0.91 10.30
C ARG A 84 -24.90 -0.54 11.25
N LYS A 85 -24.84 -1.17 12.42
CA LYS A 85 -23.79 -0.97 13.42
C LYS A 85 -23.42 -2.30 14.04
N CYS A 86 -22.14 -2.50 14.27
CA CYS A 86 -21.63 -3.59 15.09
C CYS A 86 -20.66 -3.00 16.12
N GLY A 87 -21.07 -2.95 17.38
CA GLY A 87 -20.36 -2.20 18.42
C GLY A 87 -20.23 -0.72 18.07
N SER A 88 -18.99 -0.24 17.97
CA SER A 88 -18.67 1.16 17.62
C SER A 88 -18.47 1.40 16.13
N VAL A 89 -18.61 0.37 15.29
CA VAL A 89 -18.33 0.46 13.84
C VAL A 89 -19.63 0.65 13.07
N ASP A 90 -19.69 1.70 12.25
CA ASP A 90 -20.75 1.93 11.26
C ASP A 90 -20.55 1.01 10.05
N ILE A 91 -21.63 0.37 9.60
CA ILE A 91 -21.66 -0.59 8.49
C ILE A 91 -22.55 -0.01 7.37
N PRO A 92 -21.98 0.82 6.47
CA PRO A 92 -22.68 1.41 5.34
C PRO A 92 -22.77 0.44 4.15
N TYR A 93 -23.67 0.71 3.19
CA TYR A 93 -23.88 -0.15 2.02
C TYR A 93 -22.75 0.17 1.05
N PRO A 94 -22.08 -0.82 0.43
CA PRO A 94 -22.53 -2.19 0.15
C PRO A 94 -22.33 -3.23 1.28
N PHE A 95 -21.69 -2.87 2.39
CA PHE A 95 -21.48 -3.76 3.52
C PHE A 95 -22.77 -4.01 4.29
N GLY A 96 -22.86 -5.20 4.90
CA GLY A 96 -23.97 -5.56 5.77
C GLY A 96 -23.64 -6.73 6.68
N ILE A 97 -24.32 -6.77 7.83
CA ILE A 97 -24.23 -7.92 8.73
C ILE A 97 -25.09 -9.05 8.16
N VAL A 98 -24.47 -10.21 7.96
CA VAL A 98 -25.15 -11.45 7.57
C VAL A 98 -25.23 -12.36 8.79
N HIS A 99 -26.43 -12.84 9.11
CA HIS A 99 -26.66 -13.82 10.18
C HIS A 99 -26.42 -15.23 9.63
N SER A 100 -26.05 -16.17 10.51
CA SER A 100 -25.82 -17.56 10.12
C SER A 100 -27.12 -18.20 9.59
N PRO A 101 -27.05 -19.21 8.71
CA PRO A 101 -28.22 -19.89 8.15
C PRO A 101 -29.16 -20.58 9.16
N ASP A 102 -28.78 -20.62 10.44
CA ASP A 102 -29.49 -21.32 11.51
C ASP A 102 -30.56 -20.45 12.20
N ASP A 103 -30.63 -19.15 11.87
CA ASP A 103 -31.66 -18.24 12.37
C ASP A 103 -32.93 -18.38 11.51
N ASP A 104 -33.71 -19.41 11.86
CA ASP A 104 -35.01 -19.79 11.28
C ASP A 104 -36.14 -18.79 11.68
N GLU A 105 -35.89 -17.48 11.56
CA GLU A 105 -36.91 -16.43 11.66
C GLU A 105 -37.13 -15.80 10.28
N GLY A 106 -38.05 -16.39 9.52
CA GLY A 106 -38.34 -15.99 8.15
C GLY A 106 -38.80 -14.54 8.00
N ASP A 107 -37.89 -13.65 7.55
CA ASP A 107 -38.24 -12.26 7.26
C ASP A 107 -37.32 -11.55 6.25
N ASP A 108 -37.07 -12.13 5.06
CA ASP A 108 -36.54 -11.41 3.87
C ASP A 108 -35.17 -10.71 4.08
N ASP A 109 -34.25 -11.37 4.79
CA ASP A 109 -32.94 -10.86 5.21
C ASP A 109 -31.88 -10.89 4.10
N GLY A 110 -32.24 -11.38 2.91
CA GLY A 110 -31.31 -11.73 1.83
C GLY A 110 -30.53 -10.57 1.18
N HIS A 111 -30.76 -9.31 1.59
CA HIS A 111 -30.24 -8.13 0.88
C HIS A 111 -29.63 -7.04 1.78
N CYS A 112 -29.12 -7.38 2.96
CA CYS A 112 -28.44 -6.39 3.82
C CYS A 112 -27.00 -6.07 3.39
N ALA A 113 -26.37 -6.98 2.64
CA ALA A 113 -25.05 -6.81 2.05
C ALA A 113 -25.11 -7.11 0.55
N MET A 114 -24.26 -6.46 -0.23
CA MET A 114 -23.96 -6.93 -1.58
C MET A 114 -23.08 -8.18 -1.52
N ASN A 115 -23.13 -9.03 -2.54
CA ASN A 115 -22.28 -10.22 -2.61
C ASN A 115 -20.79 -9.83 -2.45
N GLY A 116 -20.07 -10.55 -1.58
CA GLY A 116 -18.68 -10.24 -1.21
C GLY A 116 -18.51 -9.19 -0.11
N PHE A 117 -19.58 -8.50 0.33
CA PHE A 117 -19.53 -7.47 1.37
C PHE A 117 -20.22 -7.86 2.69
N GLY A 118 -20.54 -9.15 2.85
CA GLY A 118 -21.11 -9.70 4.08
C GLY A 118 -20.08 -9.72 5.22
N LEU A 119 -20.52 -9.30 6.41
CA LEU A 119 -19.75 -9.30 7.64
C LEU A 119 -20.49 -10.07 8.73
N THR A 120 -19.77 -10.70 9.64
CA THR A 120 -20.35 -11.27 10.87
C THR A 120 -20.15 -10.31 12.04
N CYS A 121 -21.09 -10.24 12.97
CA CYS A 121 -21.00 -9.37 14.15
C CYS A 121 -20.88 -10.24 15.41
N ASN A 122 -19.64 -10.48 15.84
CA ASN A 122 -19.37 -11.42 16.94
C ASN A 122 -19.17 -10.68 18.26
N GLU A 123 -19.65 -11.30 19.35
CA GLU A 123 -19.35 -10.84 20.70
C GLU A 123 -17.93 -11.23 21.10
N THR A 124 -17.14 -10.26 21.59
CA THR A 124 -15.72 -10.45 21.96
C THR A 124 -15.46 -10.01 23.41
N GLY A 125 -14.52 -10.69 24.08
CA GLY A 125 -14.02 -10.35 25.42
C GLY A 125 -14.39 -11.37 26.51
N THR A 126 -13.60 -11.41 27.59
CA THR A 126 -13.69 -12.40 28.69
C THR A 126 -14.96 -12.33 29.54
N ASN A 127 -15.77 -11.29 29.40
CA ASN A 127 -17.03 -11.11 30.14
C ASN A 127 -18.27 -10.99 29.25
N GLY A 128 -18.12 -11.10 27.92
CA GLY A 128 -19.19 -10.73 26.97
C GLY A 128 -19.50 -9.22 27.03
N GLY A 129 -19.77 -8.60 25.88
CA GLY A 129 -20.31 -7.24 25.84
C GLY A 129 -19.75 -6.32 24.77
N ARG A 130 -18.71 -6.71 24.02
CA ARG A 130 -18.20 -5.90 22.89
C ARG A 130 -18.36 -6.63 21.57
N HIS A 131 -19.36 -6.19 20.81
CA HIS A 131 -19.57 -6.65 19.45
C HIS A 131 -18.52 -6.04 18.51
N ARG A 132 -17.97 -6.86 17.61
CA ARG A 132 -17.03 -6.43 16.58
C ARG A 132 -17.37 -7.08 15.24
N PRO A 133 -17.30 -6.32 14.12
CA PRO A 133 -17.56 -6.88 12.81
C PRO A 133 -16.32 -7.60 12.26
N PHE A 134 -16.53 -8.72 11.57
CA PHE A 134 -15.48 -9.52 10.94
C PHE A 134 -15.78 -9.79 9.47
N ALA A 135 -14.77 -9.61 8.62
CA ALA A 135 -14.74 -10.06 7.23
C ALA A 135 -14.03 -11.43 7.16
N ALA A 136 -14.34 -12.24 6.15
CA ALA A 136 -13.72 -13.56 5.94
C ALA A 136 -13.72 -14.48 7.19
N GLY A 137 -14.67 -14.28 8.11
CA GLY A 137 -14.83 -15.07 9.34
C GLY A 137 -13.95 -14.66 10.53
N ASN A 138 -12.73 -14.15 10.29
CA ASN A 138 -11.76 -13.87 11.36
C ASN A 138 -11.01 -12.53 11.24
N VAL A 139 -11.24 -11.74 10.20
CA VAL A 139 -10.55 -10.45 9.98
C VAL A 139 -11.38 -9.32 10.56
N GLU A 140 -10.96 -8.75 11.69
CA GLU A 140 -11.70 -7.67 12.34
C GLU A 140 -11.76 -6.42 11.46
N VAL A 141 -12.95 -5.89 11.23
CA VAL A 141 -13.17 -4.61 10.55
C VAL A 141 -13.27 -3.51 11.61
N VAL A 142 -12.40 -2.52 11.53
CA VAL A 142 -12.37 -1.41 12.50
C VAL A 142 -13.00 -0.12 11.96
N GLY A 143 -13.24 -0.04 10.65
CA GLY A 143 -13.94 1.08 10.04
C GLY A 143 -14.12 0.93 8.53
N VAL A 144 -15.16 1.59 8.00
CA VAL A 144 -15.46 1.62 6.56
C VAL A 144 -15.62 3.08 6.12
N SER A 145 -14.95 3.46 5.03
CA SER A 145 -14.99 4.78 4.42
C SER A 145 -15.55 4.70 3.01
N LEU A 146 -16.83 5.08 2.84
CA LEU A 146 -17.46 5.14 1.52
C LEU A 146 -16.80 6.16 0.59
N GLN A 147 -16.34 7.30 1.13
CA GLN A 147 -15.76 8.37 0.32
C GLN A 147 -14.42 7.99 -0.29
N GLN A 148 -13.65 7.16 0.43
CA GLN A 148 -12.34 6.69 -0.03
C GLN A 148 -12.43 5.35 -0.75
N GLY A 149 -13.57 4.66 -0.72
CA GLY A 149 -13.65 3.28 -1.20
C GLY A 149 -12.77 2.34 -0.39
N GLN A 150 -12.65 2.58 0.92
CA GLN A 150 -11.70 1.88 1.79
C GLN A 150 -12.36 1.22 2.99
N ALA A 151 -11.82 0.08 3.42
CA ALA A 151 -12.15 -0.59 4.66
C ALA A 151 -10.86 -0.82 5.46
N ARG A 152 -10.85 -0.41 6.72
CA ARG A 152 -9.73 -0.60 7.63
C ARG A 152 -9.97 -1.85 8.47
N MET A 153 -8.98 -2.72 8.51
CA MET A 153 -9.06 -4.05 9.12
C MET A 153 -7.82 -4.35 9.97
N LEU A 154 -7.86 -5.43 10.75
CA LEU A 154 -6.72 -5.92 11.54
C LEU A 154 -6.22 -7.28 11.01
N ASN A 155 -4.91 -7.44 10.93
CA ASN A 155 -4.25 -8.71 10.63
C ASN A 155 -3.20 -9.04 11.72
N ASP A 156 -2.88 -10.32 11.85
CA ASP A 156 -1.90 -10.77 12.83
C ASP A 156 -0.48 -10.38 12.39
N ILE A 157 0.34 -10.00 13.37
CA ILE A 157 1.76 -9.68 13.17
C ILE A 157 2.53 -11.01 13.15
N SER A 158 3.22 -11.31 12.06
CA SER A 158 4.10 -12.48 12.00
C SER A 158 5.36 -12.23 12.82
N ASP A 159 5.86 -13.26 13.51
CA ASP A 159 7.09 -13.19 14.29
C ASP A 159 8.08 -14.31 13.99
N TYR A 160 9.36 -13.99 14.18
CA TYR A 160 10.46 -14.95 14.14
C TYR A 160 11.38 -14.72 15.33
N CYS A 161 11.26 -15.58 16.33
CA CYS A 161 11.83 -15.40 17.65
C CYS A 161 12.81 -16.51 18.02
N TYR A 162 13.92 -16.14 18.66
CA TYR A 162 14.78 -17.13 19.31
C TYR A 162 14.12 -17.67 20.59
N ASN A 163 13.95 -18.99 20.69
CA ASN A 163 13.47 -19.66 21.89
C ASN A 163 14.65 -20.15 22.73
N THR A 164 14.85 -19.53 23.90
CA THR A 164 15.98 -19.86 24.80
C THR A 164 15.88 -21.25 25.43
N THR A 165 14.68 -21.82 25.50
CA THR A 165 14.44 -23.14 26.09
C THR A 165 14.78 -24.25 25.10
N THR A 166 14.25 -24.16 23.87
CA THR A 166 14.55 -25.14 22.81
C THR A 166 15.90 -24.88 22.12
N ARG A 167 16.42 -23.65 22.26
CA ARG A 167 17.61 -23.13 21.57
C ARG A 167 17.46 -23.06 20.05
N GLU A 168 16.23 -22.89 19.59
CA GLU A 168 15.87 -22.85 18.18
C GLU A 168 15.15 -21.55 17.85
N MET A 169 15.20 -21.16 16.59
CA MET A 169 14.33 -20.11 16.09
C MET A 169 12.94 -20.67 15.81
N VAL A 170 11.90 -19.98 16.28
CA VAL A 170 10.50 -20.34 16.10
C VAL A 170 9.81 -19.20 15.36
N ARG A 171 8.97 -19.54 14.39
CA ARG A 171 8.21 -18.59 13.59
C ARG A 171 6.72 -18.83 13.71
N ASP A 172 5.96 -17.75 13.68
CA ASP A 172 4.52 -17.73 13.50
C ASP A 172 4.22 -16.79 12.32
N GLU A 173 3.76 -17.35 11.21
CA GLU A 173 3.65 -16.67 9.91
C GLU A 173 2.18 -16.51 9.53
N TRP A 174 1.81 -15.29 9.14
CA TRP A 174 0.44 -14.95 8.75
C TRP A 174 0.26 -15.01 7.23
N SER A 175 -0.96 -15.34 6.82
CA SER A 175 -1.41 -15.23 5.43
C SER A 175 -2.84 -14.70 5.38
N LEU A 176 -3.18 -14.01 4.30
CA LEU A 176 -4.52 -13.48 4.11
C LEU A 176 -4.94 -13.58 2.66
N ASP A 177 -6.13 -14.14 2.45
CA ASP A 177 -6.70 -14.41 1.13
C ASP A 177 -8.06 -13.74 0.97
N PHE A 178 -8.11 -12.77 0.07
CA PHE A 178 -9.30 -12.10 -0.41
C PHE A 178 -9.48 -12.30 -1.92
N ALA A 179 -8.79 -13.26 -2.53
CA ALA A 179 -8.92 -13.56 -3.96
C ALA A 179 -10.38 -13.87 -4.33
N GLY A 180 -10.83 -13.33 -5.46
CA GLY A 180 -12.21 -13.49 -5.91
C GLY A 180 -13.25 -12.68 -5.12
N THR A 181 -12.82 -11.85 -4.17
CA THR A 181 -13.70 -10.89 -3.47
C THR A 181 -13.56 -9.48 -4.05
N PRO A 182 -14.44 -8.53 -3.68
CA PRO A 182 -14.34 -7.13 -4.11
C PRO A 182 -13.19 -6.32 -3.47
N TYR A 183 -12.35 -6.93 -2.64
CA TYR A 183 -11.30 -6.25 -1.88
C TYR A 183 -9.92 -6.40 -2.52
N MET A 184 -9.10 -5.37 -2.41
CA MET A 184 -7.68 -5.37 -2.78
C MET A 184 -6.88 -4.67 -1.68
N PHE A 185 -5.66 -5.15 -1.38
CA PHE A 185 -4.79 -4.46 -0.44
C PHE A 185 -4.38 -3.10 -1.01
N SER A 186 -4.59 -2.02 -0.25
CA SER A 186 -4.25 -0.68 -0.71
C SER A 186 -2.73 -0.51 -0.88
N ASP A 187 -2.26 -0.38 -2.11
CA ASP A 187 -0.84 -0.25 -2.46
C ASP A 187 -0.25 1.13 -2.12
N THR A 188 -1.14 2.11 -1.98
CA THR A 188 -0.78 3.50 -1.63
C THR A 188 -0.65 3.71 -0.13
N THR A 189 -1.45 3.00 0.68
CA THR A 189 -1.52 3.19 2.13
C THR A 189 -0.70 2.16 2.89
N ASN A 190 -0.78 0.89 2.47
CA ASN A 190 -0.09 -0.18 3.14
C ASN A 190 1.37 -0.27 2.71
N LYS A 191 2.23 -0.65 3.66
CA LYS A 191 3.60 -1.09 3.38
C LYS A 191 3.85 -2.40 4.09
N PHE A 192 4.54 -3.30 3.41
CA PHE A 192 5.09 -4.48 4.07
C PHE A 192 6.26 -4.03 4.93
N THR A 193 6.08 -4.14 6.26
CA THR A 193 6.96 -3.59 7.27
C THR A 193 7.65 -4.74 8.00
N VAL A 194 8.98 -4.71 8.03
CA VAL A 194 9.82 -5.68 8.75
C VAL A 194 10.59 -4.94 9.84
N ILE A 195 10.51 -5.45 11.07
CA ILE A 195 11.15 -4.86 12.24
C ILE A 195 12.03 -5.91 12.92
N GLY A 196 13.25 -5.54 13.26
CA GLY A 196 14.20 -6.42 13.94
C GLY A 196 15.63 -6.14 13.51
N CYS A 197 16.53 -7.00 13.95
CA CYS A 197 17.94 -6.96 13.60
C CYS A 197 18.36 -8.31 13.02
N GLN A 198 19.13 -8.30 11.94
CA GLN A 198 19.49 -9.53 11.21
C GLN A 198 18.22 -10.29 10.80
N THR A 199 17.32 -9.60 10.11
CA THR A 199 16.07 -10.18 9.64
C THR A 199 15.81 -9.81 8.19
N LEU A 200 15.34 -10.80 7.44
CA LEU A 200 14.81 -10.67 6.11
C LEU A 200 13.48 -11.43 6.09
N ALA A 201 12.42 -10.74 5.70
CA ALA A 201 11.14 -11.37 5.45
C ALA A 201 10.67 -11.03 4.03
N TYR A 202 9.95 -11.97 3.46
CA TYR A 202 9.31 -11.89 2.16
C TYR A 202 7.81 -11.72 2.34
N ILE A 203 7.23 -10.97 1.42
CA ILE A 203 5.80 -10.98 1.14
C ILE A 203 5.63 -11.62 -0.23
N ASN A 204 4.92 -12.73 -0.23
CA ASN A 204 4.62 -13.51 -1.41
C ASN A 204 3.14 -13.36 -1.71
N GLY A 205 2.78 -13.21 -2.98
CA GLY A 205 1.40 -13.10 -3.41
C GLY A 205 1.16 -13.74 -4.75
N ASP A 206 -0.11 -13.74 -5.13
CA ASP A 206 -0.59 -14.08 -6.45
C ASP A 206 -1.24 -12.82 -7.02
N ASP A 207 -0.87 -12.43 -8.24
CA ASP A 207 -1.41 -11.24 -8.91
C ASP A 207 -2.74 -11.52 -9.63
N GLY A 208 -3.31 -12.71 -9.46
CA GLY A 208 -4.69 -13.01 -9.86
C GLY A 208 -4.85 -13.33 -11.34
N ASP A 209 -3.77 -13.46 -12.11
CA ASP A 209 -3.84 -14.01 -13.47
C ASP A 209 -3.91 -15.54 -13.40
N TYR A 210 -5.12 -16.04 -13.13
CA TYR A 210 -5.48 -17.47 -13.01
C TYR A 210 -5.40 -18.24 -14.35
N GLY A 211 -4.59 -17.77 -15.30
CA GLY A 211 -4.34 -18.36 -16.61
C GLY A 211 -2.88 -18.76 -16.79
N ASP A 212 -2.59 -20.04 -16.52
CA ASP A 212 -1.41 -20.75 -17.02
C ASP A 212 -0.03 -20.16 -16.62
N GLY A 213 0.28 -20.21 -15.32
CA GLY A 213 1.64 -19.98 -14.81
C GLY A 213 1.92 -18.57 -14.26
N GLY A 214 0.92 -17.93 -13.66
CA GLY A 214 0.98 -16.57 -13.10
C GLY A 214 2.27 -16.26 -12.33
N ASP A 215 2.84 -15.11 -12.65
CA ASP A 215 4.05 -14.60 -12.03
C ASP A 215 3.78 -14.35 -10.54
N LYS A 216 4.26 -15.26 -9.69
CA LYS A 216 4.15 -15.11 -8.23
C LYS A 216 4.84 -13.81 -7.82
N TYR A 217 4.06 -12.82 -7.40
CA TYR A 217 4.60 -11.62 -6.79
C TYR A 217 5.43 -12.03 -5.57
N MET A 218 6.68 -11.60 -5.54
CA MET A 218 7.55 -11.76 -4.38
C MET A 218 8.32 -10.45 -4.20
N SER A 219 8.24 -9.90 -3.00
CA SER A 219 9.10 -8.81 -2.55
C SER A 219 9.66 -9.16 -1.17
N GLY A 220 10.70 -8.44 -0.75
CA GLY A 220 11.27 -8.61 0.59
C GLY A 220 11.69 -7.30 1.21
N CYS A 221 11.92 -7.35 2.51
CA CYS A 221 12.48 -6.23 3.27
C CYS A 221 13.51 -6.76 4.26
N VAL A 222 14.68 -6.12 4.29
CA VAL A 222 15.78 -6.48 5.17
C VAL A 222 16.00 -5.40 6.22
N ALA A 223 16.06 -5.79 7.50
CA ALA A 223 16.41 -4.91 8.60
C ALA A 223 17.68 -5.41 9.29
N MET A 224 18.73 -4.59 9.25
CA MET A 224 20.06 -4.91 9.74
C MET A 224 20.44 -4.01 10.92
N CYS A 225 21.28 -4.54 11.80
CA CYS A 225 21.89 -3.79 12.89
C CYS A 225 23.34 -4.24 12.94
N ARG A 226 24.30 -3.35 12.64
CA ARG A 226 25.72 -3.71 12.55
C ARG A 226 26.55 -2.81 13.46
N GLY A 227 27.22 -3.41 14.44
CA GLY A 227 28.09 -2.73 15.40
C GLY A 227 28.36 -3.63 16.60
N ASP A 228 29.30 -3.22 17.47
CA ASP A 228 29.64 -3.97 18.69
C ASP A 228 28.48 -4.04 19.69
N ASP A 229 27.60 -3.03 19.68
CA ASP A 229 26.32 -3.01 20.40
C ASP A 229 25.18 -2.62 19.46
N VAL A 230 24.23 -3.54 19.25
CA VAL A 230 23.01 -3.35 18.46
C VAL A 230 22.26 -2.07 18.87
N ARG A 231 22.19 -1.75 20.17
CA ARG A 231 21.43 -0.58 20.65
C ARG A 231 21.99 0.74 20.14
N THR A 232 23.31 0.84 19.96
CA THR A 232 23.98 2.06 19.49
C THR A 232 23.73 2.36 18.02
N THR A 233 23.34 1.34 17.25
CA THR A 233 23.08 1.44 15.81
C THR A 233 21.66 1.88 15.49
N LEU A 234 20.74 1.69 16.45
CA LEU A 234 19.33 1.99 16.28
C LEU A 234 19.04 3.46 16.58
N SER A 235 18.09 4.03 15.85
CA SER A 235 17.60 5.39 16.09
C SER A 235 16.10 5.43 15.86
N ASN A 236 15.38 6.19 16.69
CA ASN A 236 13.94 6.39 16.51
C ASN A 236 13.66 7.18 15.23
N GLY A 237 12.46 7.04 14.69
CA GLY A 237 11.95 7.86 13.59
C GLY A 237 11.93 7.11 12.26
N SER A 238 13.12 6.80 11.72
CA SER A 238 13.24 6.28 10.35
C SER A 238 13.08 4.77 10.26
N CYS A 239 12.40 4.30 9.21
CA CYS A 239 12.30 2.89 8.83
C CYS A 239 12.94 2.68 7.46
N SER A 240 14.27 2.54 7.41
CA SER A 240 15.04 2.60 6.17
C SER A 240 16.20 1.58 6.11
N GLY A 241 15.96 0.39 6.65
CA GLY A 241 16.88 -0.76 6.64
C GLY A 241 17.67 -0.96 7.92
N ILE A 242 17.64 -0.03 8.88
CA ILE A 242 18.29 -0.16 10.19
C ILE A 242 17.22 -0.37 11.26
N GLY A 243 17.13 -1.57 11.82
CA GLY A 243 16.09 -1.94 12.79
C GLY A 243 14.67 -2.06 12.23
N CYS A 244 14.38 -1.41 11.10
CA CYS A 244 13.10 -1.39 10.43
C CYS A 244 13.27 -1.16 8.93
N CYS A 245 12.49 -1.87 8.12
CA CYS A 245 12.43 -1.74 6.68
C CYS A 245 10.96 -1.72 6.22
N GLN A 246 10.65 -0.91 5.20
CA GLN A 246 9.35 -0.91 4.53
C GLN A 246 9.51 -1.08 3.02
N THR A 247 8.67 -1.92 2.42
CA THR A 247 8.55 -2.04 0.96
C THR A 247 7.10 -1.86 0.52
N ALA A 248 6.93 -1.33 -0.69
CA ALA A 248 5.61 -1.19 -1.30
C ALA A 248 5.09 -2.56 -1.78
N ILE A 249 3.79 -2.66 -1.94
CA ILE A 249 3.13 -3.79 -2.61
C ILE A 249 2.63 -3.37 -3.98
N PRO A 250 2.44 -4.30 -4.93
CA PRO A 250 1.83 -3.99 -6.22
C PRO A 250 0.34 -3.71 -6.04
N LYS A 251 -0.20 -2.93 -6.96
CA LYS A 251 -1.64 -2.73 -7.10
C LYS A 251 -2.31 -4.04 -7.50
N GLY A 252 -3.51 -4.30 -6.97
CA GLY A 252 -4.31 -5.48 -7.30
C GLY A 252 -3.99 -6.72 -6.47
N LEU A 253 -3.06 -6.64 -5.53
CA LEU A 253 -2.78 -7.74 -4.60
C LEU A 253 -4.05 -8.08 -3.79
N GLN A 254 -4.51 -9.33 -3.86
CA GLN A 254 -5.67 -9.84 -3.10
C GLN A 254 -5.30 -10.96 -2.13
N TYR A 255 -4.16 -11.59 -2.34
CA TYR A 255 -3.62 -12.64 -1.49
C TYR A 255 -2.17 -12.33 -1.13
N TYR A 256 -1.79 -12.58 0.12
CA TYR A 256 -0.39 -12.68 0.48
C TYR A 256 -0.13 -13.68 1.59
N TYR A 257 1.11 -14.15 1.66
CA TYR A 257 1.66 -14.80 2.85
C TYR A 257 3.04 -14.23 3.18
N VAL A 258 3.37 -14.25 4.48
CA VAL A 258 4.66 -13.82 5.00
C VAL A 258 5.59 -15.02 5.13
N GLU A 259 6.86 -14.83 4.80
CA GLU A 259 7.89 -15.85 4.99
C GLU A 259 9.17 -15.22 5.52
N PHE A 260 9.71 -15.73 6.63
CA PHE A 260 11.02 -15.32 7.13
C PHE A 260 12.14 -16.15 6.50
N ASP A 261 13.23 -15.48 6.12
CA ASP A 261 14.44 -16.16 5.65
C ASP A 261 15.20 -16.80 6.82
N SER A 262 15.27 -18.13 6.82
CA SER A 262 15.96 -18.90 7.88
C SER A 262 17.47 -18.65 7.96
N GLY A 263 18.09 -18.07 6.93
CA GLY A 263 19.49 -17.65 6.95
C GLY A 263 19.75 -16.45 7.88
N PHE A 264 18.70 -15.72 8.25
CA PHE A 264 18.75 -14.56 9.12
C PHE A 264 18.16 -14.92 10.49
N ASN A 265 19.01 -15.20 11.48
CA ASN A 265 18.55 -15.54 12.82
C ASN A 265 19.18 -14.66 13.90
N THR A 266 18.45 -14.51 15.01
CA THR A 266 18.84 -13.64 16.12
C THR A 266 19.56 -14.38 17.25
N THR A 267 19.98 -15.63 17.04
CA THR A 267 20.57 -16.49 18.08
C THR A 267 21.74 -15.82 18.80
N GLU A 268 22.63 -15.13 18.09
CA GLU A 268 23.79 -14.46 18.70
C GLU A 268 23.45 -13.15 19.41
N ILE A 269 22.34 -12.51 19.02
CA ILE A 269 21.93 -11.18 19.49
C ILE A 269 20.65 -11.20 20.34
N HIS A 270 20.16 -12.39 20.73
CA HIS A 270 18.86 -12.57 21.38
C HIS A 270 18.70 -11.82 22.71
N ASN A 271 19.82 -11.47 23.38
CA ASN A 271 19.82 -10.66 24.60
C ASN A 271 19.43 -9.18 24.35
N VAL A 272 19.54 -8.71 23.11
CA VAL A 272 19.20 -7.34 22.72
C VAL A 272 18.04 -7.31 21.74
N SER A 273 18.02 -8.19 20.73
CA SER A 273 16.98 -8.27 19.69
C SER A 273 16.57 -9.73 19.53
N ARG A 274 15.63 -10.20 20.36
CA ARG A 274 15.21 -11.61 20.41
C ARG A 274 14.30 -12.02 19.26
N CYS A 275 13.41 -11.13 18.86
CA CYS A 275 12.35 -11.39 17.90
C CYS A 275 12.45 -10.41 16.74
N SER A 276 12.08 -10.89 15.57
CA SER A 276 11.80 -10.08 14.39
C SER A 276 10.32 -10.17 14.07
N TYR A 277 9.79 -9.13 13.43
CA TYR A 277 8.38 -9.00 13.11
C TYR A 277 8.20 -8.63 11.65
N ALA A 278 7.14 -9.13 11.02
CA ALA A 278 6.78 -8.80 9.66
C ALA A 278 5.26 -8.67 9.55
N VAL A 279 4.79 -7.58 8.92
CA VAL A 279 3.36 -7.31 8.79
C VAL A 279 3.08 -6.38 7.61
N LEU A 280 1.99 -6.63 6.88
CA LEU A 280 1.42 -5.64 5.97
C LEU A 280 0.53 -4.70 6.78
N MET A 281 0.87 -3.41 6.82
CA MET A 281 0.15 -2.45 7.67
C MET A 281 0.01 -1.07 7.02
N ASP A 282 -1.01 -0.33 7.46
CA ASP A 282 -1.19 1.09 7.21
C ASP A 282 0.03 1.86 7.75
N SER A 283 0.82 2.39 6.82
CA SER A 283 2.09 3.04 7.11
C SER A 283 1.97 4.56 7.30
N SER A 284 0.79 5.13 7.08
CA SER A 284 0.58 6.59 7.01
C SER A 284 1.03 7.36 8.24
N ASN A 285 0.89 6.76 9.43
CA ASN A 285 1.28 7.35 10.72
C ASN A 285 2.31 6.48 11.47
N PHE A 286 2.97 5.55 10.79
CA PHE A 286 3.94 4.69 11.44
C PHE A 286 5.26 5.45 11.70
N THR A 287 5.75 5.38 12.93
CA THR A 287 7.08 5.89 13.31
C THR A 287 7.83 4.79 14.05
N PHE A 288 9.04 4.48 13.58
CA PHE A 288 9.84 3.44 14.20
C PHE A 288 10.32 3.87 15.60
N SER A 289 10.16 2.96 16.57
CA SER A 289 10.76 3.04 17.89
C SER A 289 11.82 1.96 18.04
N THR A 290 12.98 2.28 18.59
CA THR A 290 14.04 1.29 18.83
C THR A 290 13.57 0.14 19.73
N THR A 291 12.61 0.41 20.62
CA THR A 291 12.00 -0.63 21.47
C THR A 291 11.27 -1.71 20.67
N TYR A 292 10.81 -1.42 19.45
CA TYR A 292 10.18 -2.42 18.59
C TYR A 292 11.16 -3.49 18.10
N ALA A 293 12.44 -3.15 17.96
CA ALA A 293 13.49 -4.12 17.61
C ALA A 293 14.16 -4.74 18.85
N THR A 294 14.16 -4.04 20.00
CA THR A 294 14.90 -4.49 21.19
C THR A 294 14.06 -5.08 22.32
N SER A 295 12.74 -5.08 22.19
CA SER A 295 11.82 -5.67 23.18
C SER A 295 10.50 -6.10 22.54
N PRO A 296 9.62 -6.83 23.26
CA PRO A 296 8.30 -7.22 22.75
C PRO A 296 7.30 -6.05 22.59
N ALA A 297 7.76 -4.80 22.61
CA ALA A 297 6.90 -3.62 22.59
C ALA A 297 6.03 -3.55 21.34
N PHE A 298 6.51 -4.02 20.18
CA PHE A 298 5.73 -3.97 18.94
C PHE A 298 4.47 -4.84 19.04
N ILE A 299 4.60 -6.09 19.49
CA ILE A 299 3.46 -6.99 19.71
C ILE A 299 2.57 -6.48 20.85
N ASN A 300 3.16 -6.15 22.00
CA ASN A 300 2.40 -5.79 23.19
C ASN A 300 1.57 -4.52 23.00
N ASN A 301 2.13 -3.49 22.35
CA ASN A 301 1.43 -2.23 22.15
C ASN A 301 0.27 -2.35 21.18
N ASN A 302 0.33 -3.31 20.26
CA ASN A 302 -0.71 -3.51 19.24
C ASN A 302 -1.61 -4.74 19.53
N GLY A 303 -1.39 -5.45 20.64
CA GLY A 303 -2.16 -6.65 20.98
C GLY A 303 -1.95 -7.82 19.99
N GLY A 304 -0.78 -7.89 19.34
CA GLY A 304 -0.46 -8.92 18.35
C GLY A 304 -0.98 -8.69 16.94
N GLN A 305 -1.74 -7.61 16.71
CA GLN A 305 -2.33 -7.32 15.39
C GLN A 305 -1.92 -5.94 14.90
N ALA A 306 -1.89 -5.70 13.59
CA ALA A 306 -1.67 -4.37 13.03
C ALA A 306 -2.86 -3.94 12.15
N PRO A 307 -3.13 -2.64 12.02
CA PRO A 307 -4.13 -2.17 11.08
C PRO A 307 -3.60 -2.16 9.65
N PHE A 308 -4.44 -2.55 8.70
CA PHE A 308 -4.21 -2.39 7.27
C PHE A 308 -5.48 -1.88 6.57
N VAL A 309 -5.33 -1.42 5.33
CA VAL A 309 -6.42 -0.85 4.53
C VAL A 309 -6.68 -1.68 3.27
N MET A 310 -7.93 -2.08 3.07
CA MET A 310 -8.40 -2.63 1.80
C MET A 310 -9.08 -1.53 0.99
N ASP A 311 -8.70 -1.40 -0.27
CA ASP A 311 -9.52 -0.74 -1.28
C ASP A 311 -10.64 -1.73 -1.71
N TRP A 312 -11.82 -1.22 -2.01
CA TRP A 312 -12.93 -2.04 -2.50
C TRP A 312 -13.68 -1.33 -3.63
N ALA A 313 -14.26 -2.12 -4.53
CA ALA A 313 -15.02 -1.62 -5.67
C ALA A 313 -16.34 -2.39 -5.84
N ILE A 314 -17.34 -1.72 -6.41
CA ILE A 314 -18.61 -2.36 -6.78
C ILE A 314 -18.57 -2.62 -8.28
N GLY A 315 -18.55 -3.90 -8.66
CA GLY A 315 -18.53 -4.33 -10.07
C GLY A 315 -17.12 -4.60 -10.60
N ASN A 316 -17.07 -5.32 -11.72
CA ASN A 316 -15.83 -5.75 -12.39
C ASN A 316 -15.54 -4.93 -13.65
N GLU A 317 -16.15 -3.74 -13.77
CA GLU A 317 -16.00 -2.90 -14.96
C GLU A 317 -14.77 -2.02 -14.83
N THR A 318 -13.91 -2.07 -15.84
CA THR A 318 -12.84 -1.09 -15.99
C THR A 318 -13.50 0.27 -16.19
N CYS A 319 -13.07 1.27 -15.43
CA CYS A 319 -13.39 2.64 -15.75
C CYS A 319 -12.62 3.01 -17.02
N ASP A 320 -13.18 2.66 -18.17
CA ASP A 320 -12.69 3.14 -19.45
C ASP A 320 -12.88 4.66 -19.42
N VAL A 321 -11.76 5.37 -19.34
CA VAL A 321 -11.75 6.82 -19.48
C VAL A 321 -12.22 7.07 -20.91
N LEU A 322 -13.43 7.59 -21.05
CA LEU A 322 -13.95 8.05 -22.34
C LEU A 322 -13.07 9.22 -22.80
N ASP A 323 -12.16 8.93 -23.73
CA ASP A 323 -11.42 9.92 -24.53
C ASP A 323 -12.37 10.70 -25.47
#